data_AF-A0A6J8DBV1-F1
#
_entry.id   AF-A0A6J8DBV1-F1
#
_cell.length_a   1.000
_cell.length_b   1.000
_cell.length_c   1.000
_cell.angle_alpha   90.00
_cell.angle_beta   90.00
_cell.angle_gamma   90.00
#
_symmetry.space_group_name_H-M   'P 1'
#
loop_
_entity.id
_entity.type
_entity.pdbx_description
1 polymer ?
#
loop_
_entity_poly.entity_id
_entity_poly.type
_entity_poly.pdbx_seq_one_letter_code
_entity_poly.pdbx_strand_id
1 'polypeptide(L)'
;MEEPADCGMNVAEIDFLDVDMFDDVDDLTLSQVCQNVEHEYFTFEGLQNLTLTQTLQNYQQDSSNDLETDSYGEFVVDREDLSLMIKHTENQNTKNNTKWAFNVFEKWCLSREGVVPELLNMNSEDMDFWLQRFIVEARRKDGVEYPPKSLYLITCGLLRYLRDADVNDKNFLDEQNLNFCKFRKVLDARMKMLIEKGIGCEMKQAEPITQEQEESMWREKVFGKESAEMLQRTLFFYSAKLFGLRACDEHHDLQCSQFDVGDENGTPFVQFIGRQSKTFKGGLGHMNITNKNIKHYCKPVHLDALANDGNCYRRPLKGIPGTPIRYGNQPLGINKLKSFMKVICTKAGLSSYFTNHSCKRTCATQLYNAGVDEQEIMARTGHRSQAGVRKYKRTSAEISATVSRILDPPCSSSSIEDSAESSVAPQKKLRTDGMEEDISDKRCENSNSGQIFHGCNVYFHA
;
A
#
# COMPACT_ATOMS: atom_id res chain seq x y z
N MET A 1 -50.84 49.18 8.59
CA MET A 1 -49.94 49.38 7.44
C MET A 1 -48.60 48.85 7.89
N GLU A 2 -48.15 47.77 7.25
CA GLU A 2 -46.82 47.14 7.24
C GLU A 2 -46.95 45.61 7.25
N GLU A 3 -46.72 45.03 6.06
CA GLU A 3 -46.51 43.60 5.81
C GLU A 3 -45.12 43.18 6.31
N PRO A 4 -44.93 41.91 6.74
CA PRO A 4 -43.59 41.35 6.85
C PRO A 4 -43.15 40.70 5.54
N ALA A 5 -41.89 40.97 5.22
CA ALA A 5 -41.21 40.67 3.97
C ALA A 5 -40.97 39.18 3.71
N ASP A 6 -41.09 38.85 2.43
CA ASP A 6 -40.63 37.65 1.74
C ASP A 6 -39.14 37.36 1.99
N CYS A 7 -38.83 36.14 2.42
CA CYS A 7 -37.47 35.61 2.45
C CYS A 7 -37.45 34.27 1.70
N GLY A 8 -37.43 34.36 0.38
CA GLY A 8 -36.99 33.28 -0.49
C GLY A 8 -35.54 32.90 -0.16
N MET A 9 -35.34 31.70 0.35
CA MET A 9 -34.01 31.11 0.46
C MET A 9 -33.48 30.79 -0.94
N ASN A 10 -32.44 31.51 -1.32
CA ASN A 10 -31.74 31.38 -2.58
C ASN A 10 -30.88 30.11 -2.56
N VAL A 11 -31.16 29.20 -3.50
CA VAL A 11 -30.41 27.96 -3.74
C VAL A 11 -29.16 28.30 -4.53
N ALA A 12 -28.16 28.90 -3.88
CA ALA A 12 -26.84 29.17 -4.47
C ALA A 12 -25.84 29.59 -3.39
N GLU A 13 -25.41 28.66 -2.53
CA GLU A 13 -24.17 28.79 -1.74
C GLU A 13 -23.78 27.40 -1.18
N ILE A 14 -23.41 26.49 -2.08
CA ILE A 14 -22.59 25.31 -1.75
C ILE A 14 -21.30 25.49 -2.54
N ASP A 15 -20.47 26.42 -2.09
CA ASP A 15 -19.19 26.72 -2.72
C ASP A 15 -18.04 25.99 -2.01
N PHE A 16 -17.37 25.17 -2.81
CA PHE A 16 -15.91 25.02 -2.86
C PHE A 16 -15.16 24.51 -1.62
N LEU A 17 -15.53 23.33 -1.11
CA LEU A 17 -14.55 22.40 -0.51
C LEU A 17 -14.87 20.98 -0.99
N ASP A 18 -13.85 20.23 -1.41
CA ASP A 18 -13.86 18.79 -1.75
C ASP A 18 -14.14 18.32 -3.21
N VAL A 19 -13.70 19.07 -4.23
CA VAL A 19 -13.77 18.57 -5.62
C VAL A 19 -12.49 17.86 -6.11
N ASP A 20 -11.29 18.18 -5.60
CA ASP A 20 -10.03 17.71 -6.22
C ASP A 20 -9.28 16.59 -5.46
N MET A 21 -9.87 16.00 -4.42
CA MET A 21 -9.18 14.98 -3.60
C MET A 21 -9.67 13.54 -3.81
N PHE A 22 -10.57 13.32 -4.78
CA PHE A 22 -11.26 12.04 -4.96
C PHE A 22 -11.22 11.48 -6.39
N ASP A 23 -10.48 12.11 -7.31
CA ASP A 23 -10.51 11.70 -8.72
C ASP A 23 -9.78 10.40 -9.03
N ASP A 24 -9.02 9.85 -8.08
CA ASP A 24 -8.47 8.49 -8.20
C ASP A 24 -8.37 7.86 -6.80
N VAL A 25 -9.49 7.36 -6.26
CA VAL A 25 -9.38 6.33 -5.22
C VAL A 25 -8.92 5.05 -5.90
N ASP A 26 -7.60 4.89 -6.01
CA ASP A 26 -7.02 3.70 -6.64
C ASP A 26 -7.44 2.42 -5.88
N ASP A 27 -7.55 1.31 -6.61
CA ASP A 27 -7.88 -0.01 -6.07
C ASP A 27 -6.92 -0.44 -4.93
N LEU A 28 -5.77 0.23 -4.80
CA LEU A 28 -4.79 0.05 -3.74
C LEU A 28 -5.23 0.71 -2.42
N THR A 29 -5.74 1.94 -2.45
CA THR A 29 -6.35 2.66 -1.32
C THR A 29 -7.62 1.94 -0.86
N LEU A 30 -8.38 1.43 -1.82
CA LEU A 30 -9.58 0.62 -1.63
C LEU A 30 -9.25 -0.79 -1.05
N SER A 31 -8.24 -1.48 -1.58
CA SER A 31 -7.75 -2.76 -1.02
C SER A 31 -7.09 -2.61 0.35
N GLN A 32 -6.65 -1.41 0.70
CA GLN A 32 -6.07 -1.09 1.99
C GLN A 32 -7.12 -0.95 3.09
N VAL A 33 -8.38 -0.64 2.76
CA VAL A 33 -9.47 -0.54 3.73
C VAL A 33 -9.97 -1.93 4.17
N CYS A 34 -9.97 -2.92 3.28
CA CYS A 34 -10.55 -4.25 3.58
C CYS A 34 -9.63 -5.30 4.22
N GLN A 35 -8.32 -5.07 4.33
CA GLN A 35 -7.48 -5.95 5.17
C GLN A 35 -7.89 -5.95 6.64
N ASN A 36 -8.74 -5.01 7.07
CA ASN A 36 -9.28 -4.95 8.42
C ASN A 36 -10.51 -5.86 8.62
N VAL A 37 -11.30 -6.15 7.56
CA VAL A 37 -12.53 -6.95 7.68
C VAL A 37 -12.20 -8.44 7.82
N GLU A 38 -11.19 -8.92 7.09
CA GLU A 38 -10.66 -10.28 7.29
C GLU A 38 -10.02 -10.43 8.68
N HIS A 39 -9.34 -9.39 9.18
CA HIS A 39 -8.68 -9.42 10.49
C HIS A 39 -9.67 -9.46 11.66
N GLU A 40 -10.81 -8.75 11.58
CA GLU A 40 -11.85 -8.81 12.63
C GLU A 40 -12.43 -10.23 12.79
N TYR A 41 -12.61 -10.97 11.70
CA TYR A 41 -13.00 -12.39 11.76
C TYR A 41 -11.90 -13.28 12.35
N PHE A 42 -10.62 -13.07 11.99
CA PHE A 42 -9.50 -13.84 12.53
C PHE A 42 -9.16 -13.53 14.00
N THR A 43 -9.42 -12.31 14.49
CA THR A 43 -9.15 -11.95 15.90
C THR A 43 -9.98 -12.73 16.90
N PHE A 44 -11.16 -13.24 16.50
CA PHE A 44 -12.03 -14.01 17.38
C PHE A 44 -11.55 -15.46 17.59
N GLU A 45 -10.99 -16.11 16.56
CA GLU A 45 -10.42 -17.47 16.69
C GLU A 45 -9.12 -17.48 17.50
N GLY A 46 -8.32 -16.42 17.45
CA GLY A 46 -7.08 -16.29 18.24
C GLY A 46 -7.31 -16.27 19.76
N LEU A 47 -8.49 -15.83 20.22
CA LEU A 47 -8.87 -15.80 21.63
C LEU A 47 -9.24 -17.18 22.19
N GLN A 48 -9.65 -18.12 21.33
CA GLN A 48 -10.00 -19.49 21.78
C GLN A 48 -8.77 -20.35 22.09
N ASN A 49 -7.57 -19.93 21.65
CA ASN A 49 -6.32 -20.70 21.81
C ASN A 49 -5.45 -20.26 23.00
N LEU A 50 -5.91 -19.31 23.82
CA LEU A 50 -5.28 -19.02 25.11
C LEU A 50 -5.73 -20.08 26.12
N THR A 51 -4.91 -21.11 26.31
CA THR A 51 -5.10 -22.13 27.35
C THR A 51 -5.09 -21.47 28.73
N LEU A 52 -6.28 -21.23 29.27
CA LEU A 52 -6.55 -20.69 30.60
C LEU A 52 -6.21 -21.67 31.75
N THR A 53 -5.33 -22.65 31.52
CA THR A 53 -5.21 -23.83 32.39
C THR A 53 -4.05 -23.77 33.38
N GLN A 54 -3.11 -22.83 33.25
CA GLN A 54 -1.93 -22.77 34.14
C GLN A 54 -2.02 -21.71 35.25
N THR A 55 -2.88 -20.70 35.15
CA THR A 55 -2.91 -19.59 36.11
C THR A 55 -3.84 -19.82 37.31
N LEU A 56 -4.84 -20.70 37.17
CA LEU A 56 -5.85 -20.94 38.22
C LEU A 56 -5.37 -21.82 39.38
N GLN A 57 -4.28 -22.58 39.21
CA GLN A 57 -3.74 -23.43 40.30
C GLN A 57 -2.90 -22.64 41.31
N ASN A 58 -2.35 -21.48 40.93
CA ASN A 58 -1.52 -20.67 41.82
C ASN A 58 -2.31 -19.68 42.68
N TYR A 59 -3.60 -19.48 42.40
CA TYR A 59 -4.44 -18.52 43.11
C TYR A 59 -5.10 -19.08 44.38
N GLN A 60 -4.96 -20.39 44.64
CA GLN A 60 -5.62 -21.04 45.78
C GLN A 60 -4.76 -21.12 47.06
N GLN A 61 -3.61 -20.45 47.13
CA GLN A 61 -2.75 -20.53 48.33
C GLN A 61 -2.39 -19.24 49.06
N ASP A 62 -2.73 -18.05 48.57
CA ASP A 62 -2.51 -16.81 49.33
C ASP A 62 -3.83 -16.06 49.56
N SER A 63 -4.57 -16.49 50.58
CA SER A 63 -5.63 -15.67 51.18
C SER A 63 -5.16 -15.14 52.54
N SER A 64 -4.42 -14.05 52.51
CA SER A 64 -4.23 -13.18 53.67
C SER A 64 -4.08 -11.73 53.22
N ASN A 65 -5.16 -10.98 53.43
CA ASN A 65 -5.30 -9.53 53.64
C ASN A 65 -4.13 -8.63 53.23
N ASP A 66 -4.37 -7.78 52.23
CA ASP A 66 -4.41 -6.31 52.38
C ASP A 66 -5.06 -5.74 51.12
N LEU A 67 -6.22 -5.07 51.26
CA LEU A 67 -6.87 -4.36 50.15
C LEU A 67 -6.14 -3.02 49.96
N GLU A 68 -4.98 -3.06 49.31
CA GLU A 68 -4.34 -1.87 48.76
C GLU A 68 -5.22 -1.29 47.65
N THR A 69 -5.92 -0.20 47.98
CA THR A 69 -6.75 0.58 47.05
C THR A 69 -5.93 1.36 46.02
N ASP A 70 -4.59 1.32 46.10
CA ASP A 70 -3.65 1.97 45.17
C ASP A 70 -3.54 1.27 43.80
N SER A 71 -4.22 0.13 43.63
CA SER A 71 -4.26 -0.64 42.38
C SER A 71 -5.26 -0.11 41.34
N TYR A 72 -6.09 0.87 41.69
CA TYR A 72 -7.14 1.41 40.82
C TYR A 72 -6.91 2.89 40.49
N GLY A 73 -7.15 3.27 39.22
CA GLY A 73 -7.22 4.67 38.80
C GLY A 73 -8.49 5.38 39.29
N GLU A 74 -8.65 6.68 38.96
CA GLU A 74 -9.86 7.43 39.30
C GLU A 74 -11.14 6.77 38.74
N PHE A 75 -12.12 6.51 39.61
CA PHE A 75 -13.38 5.82 39.31
C PHE A 75 -14.40 6.69 38.53
N VAL A 76 -13.95 7.65 37.71
CA VAL A 76 -14.80 8.68 37.07
C VAL A 76 -14.97 8.43 35.56
N VAL A 77 -14.61 7.25 35.05
CA VAL A 77 -14.76 6.94 33.62
C VAL A 77 -16.26 6.83 33.28
N ASP A 78 -16.79 7.79 32.54
CA ASP A 78 -18.19 7.79 32.10
C ASP A 78 -18.38 7.00 30.78
N ARG A 79 -19.64 6.84 30.34
CA ARG A 79 -19.95 6.07 29.11
C ARG A 79 -19.45 6.78 27.85
N GLU A 80 -19.42 8.10 27.87
CA GLU A 80 -18.95 8.94 26.80
C GLU A 80 -17.43 8.77 26.62
N ASP A 81 -16.65 8.71 27.70
CA ASP A 81 -15.22 8.43 27.71
C ASP A 81 -14.91 7.05 27.12
N LEU A 82 -15.66 6.01 27.54
CA LEU A 82 -15.55 4.66 26.96
C LEU A 82 -15.85 4.66 25.46
N SER A 83 -16.88 5.38 25.05
CA SER A 83 -17.29 5.49 23.64
C SER A 83 -16.26 6.25 22.81
N LEU A 84 -15.67 7.32 23.35
CA LEU A 84 -14.60 8.08 22.72
C LEU A 84 -13.34 7.23 22.54
N MET A 85 -12.96 6.43 23.54
CA MET A 85 -11.82 5.51 23.42
C MET A 85 -11.99 4.52 22.25
N ILE A 86 -13.19 3.96 22.08
CA ILE A 86 -13.51 3.06 20.97
C ILE A 86 -13.44 3.82 19.63
N LYS A 87 -14.09 4.99 19.54
CA LYS A 87 -14.13 5.81 18.31
C LYS A 87 -12.77 6.33 17.87
N HIS A 88 -11.84 6.56 18.79
CA HIS A 88 -10.45 6.97 18.49
C HIS A 88 -9.60 5.84 17.89
N THR A 89 -10.04 4.58 18.01
CA THR A 89 -9.34 3.42 17.45
C THR A 89 -9.62 3.25 15.95
N GLU A 90 -10.70 3.85 15.45
CA GLU A 90 -11.12 3.73 14.05
C GLU A 90 -10.20 4.47 13.08
N ASN A 91 -9.90 3.83 11.95
CA ASN A 91 -9.06 4.42 10.92
C ASN A 91 -9.80 5.52 10.14
N GLN A 92 -9.24 6.71 10.05
CA GLN A 92 -9.83 7.83 9.30
C GLN A 92 -10.11 7.51 7.83
N ASN A 93 -9.25 6.72 7.18
CA ASN A 93 -9.48 6.28 5.80
C ASN A 93 -10.71 5.38 5.70
N THR A 94 -10.97 4.56 6.72
CA THR A 94 -12.17 3.73 6.80
C THR A 94 -13.42 4.60 6.93
N LYS A 95 -13.41 5.62 7.79
CA LYS A 95 -14.52 6.60 7.91
C LYS A 95 -14.80 7.30 6.59
N ASN A 96 -13.75 7.77 5.92
CA ASN A 96 -13.86 8.43 4.62
C ASN A 96 -14.41 7.47 3.55
N ASN A 97 -13.99 6.21 3.55
CA ASN A 97 -14.51 5.19 2.64
C ASN A 97 -15.98 4.85 2.90
N THR A 98 -16.39 4.72 4.16
CA THR A 98 -17.80 4.52 4.56
C THR A 98 -18.66 5.68 4.05
N LYS A 99 -18.25 6.92 4.33
CA LYS A 99 -18.95 8.13 3.86
C LYS A 99 -19.03 8.18 2.34
N TRP A 100 -17.94 7.87 1.65
CA TRP A 100 -17.93 7.83 0.18
C TRP A 100 -18.91 6.78 -0.37
N ALA A 101 -18.90 5.55 0.16
CA ALA A 101 -19.80 4.49 -0.28
C ALA A 101 -21.28 4.86 -0.06
N PHE A 102 -21.59 5.44 1.10
CA PHE A 102 -22.93 5.96 1.40
C PHE A 102 -23.34 7.08 0.42
N ASN A 103 -22.46 8.05 0.15
CA ASN A 103 -22.74 9.13 -0.79
C ASN A 103 -22.98 8.62 -2.22
N VAL A 104 -22.31 7.54 -2.65
CA VAL A 104 -22.57 6.92 -3.96
C VAL A 104 -23.99 6.32 -3.99
N PHE A 105 -24.41 5.67 -2.91
CA PHE A 105 -25.76 5.11 -2.78
C PHE A 105 -26.83 6.21 -2.73
N GLU A 106 -26.63 7.25 -1.92
CA GLU A 106 -27.56 8.37 -1.78
C GLU A 106 -27.76 9.11 -3.10
N LYS A 107 -26.68 9.44 -3.81
CA LYS A 107 -26.75 10.07 -5.14
C LYS A 107 -27.48 9.19 -6.15
N TRP A 108 -27.25 7.88 -6.11
CA TRP A 108 -27.99 6.96 -6.96
C TRP A 108 -29.49 6.97 -6.63
N CYS A 109 -29.88 6.95 -5.35
CA CYS A 109 -31.28 7.05 -4.94
C CYS A 109 -31.94 8.32 -5.48
N LEU A 110 -31.27 9.47 -5.35
CA LEU A 110 -31.76 10.77 -5.83
C LEU A 110 -31.88 10.84 -7.36
N SER A 111 -31.02 10.12 -8.09
CA SER A 111 -31.03 10.11 -9.55
C SER A 111 -32.13 9.24 -10.16
N ARG A 112 -32.79 8.41 -9.34
CA ARG A 112 -33.73 7.40 -9.81
C ARG A 112 -35.16 7.94 -9.84
N GLU A 113 -35.92 7.53 -10.86
CA GLU A 113 -37.37 7.72 -10.85
C GLU A 113 -38.03 6.77 -9.83
N GLY A 114 -38.73 7.33 -8.85
CA GLY A 114 -39.42 6.59 -7.78
C GLY A 114 -38.85 6.83 -6.39
N VAL A 115 -39.59 6.41 -5.36
CA VAL A 115 -39.18 6.57 -3.96
C VAL A 115 -38.36 5.35 -3.53
N VAL A 116 -37.04 5.54 -3.41
CA VAL A 116 -36.16 4.56 -2.74
C VAL A 116 -36.16 4.88 -1.25
N PRO A 117 -36.51 3.94 -0.35
CA PRO A 117 -36.45 4.19 1.09
C PRO A 117 -35.04 4.54 1.56
N GLU A 118 -34.91 5.25 2.68
CA GLU A 118 -33.61 5.46 3.30
C GLU A 118 -32.98 4.14 3.73
N LEU A 119 -31.67 3.99 3.55
CA LEU A 119 -30.96 2.74 3.80
C LEU A 119 -31.18 2.17 5.21
N LEU A 120 -31.23 3.05 6.23
CA LEU A 120 -31.45 2.67 7.63
C LEU A 120 -32.89 2.20 7.91
N ASN A 121 -33.84 2.64 7.09
CA ASN A 121 -35.27 2.36 7.25
C ASN A 121 -35.75 1.17 6.40
N MET A 122 -34.88 0.60 5.57
CA MET A 122 -35.22 -0.57 4.76
C MET A 122 -35.38 -1.83 5.62
N ASN A 123 -36.45 -2.59 5.39
CA ASN A 123 -36.52 -3.99 5.84
C ASN A 123 -35.60 -4.87 4.97
N SER A 124 -35.42 -6.14 5.35
CA SER A 124 -34.50 -7.03 4.62
C SER A 124 -34.91 -7.30 3.17
N GLU A 125 -36.21 -7.32 2.86
CA GLU A 125 -36.72 -7.56 1.50
C GLU A 125 -36.47 -6.35 0.60
N ASP A 126 -36.80 -5.14 1.08
CA ASP A 126 -36.53 -3.88 0.40
C ASP A 126 -35.03 -3.70 0.16
N MET A 127 -34.21 -3.99 1.17
CA MET A 127 -32.76 -3.85 1.06
C MET A 127 -32.16 -4.86 0.07
N ASP A 128 -32.55 -6.14 0.12
CA ASP A 128 -32.16 -7.13 -0.89
C ASP A 128 -32.54 -6.66 -2.29
N PHE A 129 -33.76 -6.17 -2.47
CA PHE A 129 -34.27 -5.66 -3.73
C PHE A 129 -33.49 -4.43 -4.22
N TRP A 130 -33.36 -3.36 -3.43
CA TRP A 130 -32.74 -2.12 -3.89
C TRP A 130 -31.24 -2.24 -4.11
N LEU A 131 -30.52 -3.00 -3.27
CA LEU A 131 -29.08 -3.19 -3.44
C LEU A 131 -28.73 -3.94 -4.73
N GLN A 132 -29.58 -4.86 -5.20
CA GLN A 132 -29.41 -5.52 -6.50
C GLN A 132 -29.36 -4.50 -7.64
N ARG A 133 -30.30 -3.55 -7.64
CA ARG A 133 -30.36 -2.52 -8.68
C ARG A 133 -29.21 -1.56 -8.56
N PHE A 134 -28.89 -1.13 -7.34
CA PHE A 134 -27.79 -0.23 -7.07
C PHE A 134 -26.47 -0.73 -7.65
N ILE A 135 -26.07 -1.98 -7.40
CA ILE A 135 -24.77 -2.49 -7.87
C ILE A 135 -24.72 -2.71 -9.39
N VAL A 136 -25.86 -2.85 -10.05
CA VAL A 136 -25.94 -2.92 -11.53
C VAL A 136 -25.87 -1.52 -12.15
N GLU A 137 -26.52 -0.54 -11.53
CA GLU A 137 -26.74 0.81 -12.08
C GLU A 137 -25.64 1.81 -11.68
N ALA A 138 -24.96 1.63 -10.55
CA ALA A 138 -23.94 2.54 -10.07
C ALA A 138 -22.83 2.76 -11.10
N ARG A 139 -22.46 4.02 -11.31
CA ARG A 139 -21.37 4.45 -12.19
C ARG A 139 -20.46 5.45 -11.48
N ARG A 140 -19.23 5.56 -11.97
CA ARG A 140 -18.30 6.64 -11.62
C ARG A 140 -18.84 7.98 -12.11
N LYS A 141 -18.25 9.09 -11.63
CA LYS A 141 -18.63 10.46 -12.06
C LYS A 141 -18.52 10.67 -13.57
N ASP A 142 -17.56 10.02 -14.21
CA ASP A 142 -17.31 10.03 -15.65
C ASP A 142 -18.29 9.14 -16.45
N GLY A 143 -19.25 8.48 -15.78
CA GLY A 143 -20.21 7.56 -16.39
C GLY A 143 -19.69 6.14 -16.60
N VAL A 144 -18.42 5.86 -16.30
CA VAL A 144 -17.80 4.54 -16.50
C VAL A 144 -18.28 3.54 -15.43
N GLU A 145 -18.38 2.26 -15.81
CA GLU A 145 -18.70 1.17 -14.89
C GLU A 145 -17.61 1.04 -13.81
N TYR A 146 -18.02 0.83 -12.55
CA TYR A 146 -17.07 0.51 -11.49
C TYR A 146 -16.41 -0.85 -11.72
N PRO A 147 -15.11 -1.01 -11.44
CA PRO A 147 -14.46 -2.32 -11.40
C PRO A 147 -15.12 -3.26 -10.38
N PRO A 148 -15.03 -4.59 -10.57
CA PRO A 148 -15.61 -5.59 -9.66
C PRO A 148 -15.21 -5.36 -8.20
N LYS A 149 -13.93 -5.07 -7.96
CA LYS A 149 -13.40 -4.85 -6.62
C LYS A 149 -13.96 -3.56 -6.00
N SER A 150 -14.07 -2.49 -6.78
CA SER A 150 -14.66 -1.24 -6.31
C SER A 150 -16.13 -1.45 -5.89
N LEU A 151 -16.92 -2.22 -6.64
CA LEU A 151 -18.30 -2.56 -6.26
C LEU A 151 -18.38 -3.30 -4.93
N TYR A 152 -17.56 -4.35 -4.75
CA TYR A 152 -17.49 -5.08 -3.47
C TYR A 152 -17.12 -4.15 -2.30
N LEU A 153 -16.25 -3.18 -2.53
CA LEU A 153 -15.83 -2.27 -1.47
C LEU A 153 -16.88 -1.21 -1.13
N ILE A 154 -17.67 -0.78 -2.11
CA ILE A 154 -18.85 0.05 -1.86
C ILE A 154 -19.83 -0.74 -0.97
N THR A 155 -20.09 -2.01 -1.27
CA THR A 155 -21.01 -2.82 -0.46
C THR A 155 -20.50 -3.05 0.96
N CYS A 156 -19.19 -3.28 1.15
CA CYS A 156 -18.58 -3.29 2.49
C CYS A 156 -18.72 -1.95 3.21
N GLY A 157 -18.59 -0.83 2.50
CA GLY A 157 -18.77 0.51 3.06
C GLY A 157 -20.21 0.74 3.55
N LEU A 158 -21.21 0.32 2.77
CA LEU A 158 -22.61 0.39 3.17
C LEU A 158 -22.92 -0.50 4.38
N LEU A 159 -22.36 -1.72 4.42
CA LEU A 159 -22.53 -2.61 5.57
C LEU A 159 -21.90 -1.99 6.83
N ARG A 160 -20.75 -1.34 6.70
CA ARG A 160 -20.12 -0.62 7.81
C ARG A 160 -20.99 0.54 8.28
N TYR A 161 -21.56 1.31 7.35
CA TYR A 161 -22.49 2.39 7.69
C TYR A 161 -23.69 1.89 8.51
N LEU A 162 -24.26 0.73 8.18
CA LEU A 162 -25.33 0.11 8.97
C LEU A 162 -24.87 -0.22 10.40
N ARG A 163 -23.68 -0.81 10.55
CA ARG A 163 -23.10 -1.18 11.86
C ARG A 163 -22.77 0.05 12.70
N ASP A 164 -22.25 1.12 12.09
CA ASP A 164 -21.97 2.39 12.75
C ASP A 164 -23.26 3.03 13.30
N ALA A 165 -24.42 2.69 12.72
CA ALA A 165 -25.76 3.07 13.17
C ALA A 165 -26.45 2.00 14.04
N ASP A 166 -25.70 1.02 14.55
CA ASP A 166 -26.16 -0.10 15.40
C ASP A 166 -27.17 -1.07 14.72
N VAL A 167 -27.22 -1.07 13.39
CA VAL A 167 -28.04 -1.99 12.59
C VAL A 167 -27.22 -3.25 12.24
N ASN A 168 -27.15 -4.19 13.18
CA ASN A 168 -26.30 -5.38 13.08
C ASN A 168 -27.02 -6.62 12.48
N ASP A 169 -28.35 -6.62 12.43
CA ASP A 169 -29.20 -7.71 11.94
C ASP A 169 -29.21 -7.85 10.40
N LYS A 170 -28.82 -6.79 9.68
CA LYS A 170 -28.91 -6.70 8.21
C LYS A 170 -27.56 -6.94 7.52
N ASN A 171 -26.86 -8.01 7.91
CA ASN A 171 -25.62 -8.37 7.26
C ASN A 171 -25.86 -9.03 5.88
N PHE A 172 -25.96 -8.21 4.84
CA PHE A 172 -26.22 -8.67 3.47
C PHE A 172 -25.05 -9.40 2.80
N LEU A 173 -23.84 -9.36 3.41
CA LEU A 173 -22.68 -10.12 2.96
C LEU A 173 -22.53 -11.47 3.68
N ASP A 174 -23.30 -11.73 4.73
CA ASP A 174 -23.28 -13.02 5.42
C ASP A 174 -23.97 -14.09 4.57
N GLU A 175 -23.22 -15.13 4.23
CA GLU A 175 -23.71 -16.27 3.45
C GLU A 175 -24.85 -17.01 4.15
N GLN A 176 -24.84 -17.04 5.49
CA GLN A 176 -25.88 -17.69 6.29
C GLN A 176 -27.19 -16.89 6.32
N ASN A 177 -27.14 -15.59 6.02
CA ASN A 177 -28.32 -14.74 5.98
C ASN A 177 -29.05 -14.90 4.64
N LEU A 178 -30.07 -15.77 4.61
CA LEU A 178 -30.83 -16.11 3.41
C LEU A 178 -31.64 -14.96 2.82
N ASN A 179 -31.95 -13.92 3.61
CA ASN A 179 -32.74 -12.77 3.15
C ASN A 179 -32.04 -12.00 2.01
N PHE A 180 -30.71 -12.07 1.93
CA PHE A 180 -29.91 -11.33 0.94
C PHE A 180 -29.28 -12.24 -0.14
N CYS A 181 -29.84 -13.44 -0.33
CA CYS A 181 -29.35 -14.43 -1.31
C CYS A 181 -29.38 -13.88 -2.75
N LYS A 182 -30.43 -13.15 -3.14
CA LYS A 182 -30.56 -12.60 -4.49
C LYS A 182 -29.54 -11.49 -4.70
N PHE A 183 -29.40 -10.57 -3.76
CA PHE A 183 -28.38 -9.54 -3.79
C PHE A 183 -26.97 -10.11 -3.99
N ARG A 184 -26.56 -11.11 -3.19
CA ARG A 184 -25.24 -11.74 -3.33
C ARG A 184 -25.04 -12.38 -4.71
N LYS A 185 -26.05 -13.06 -5.24
CA LYS A 185 -26.00 -13.64 -6.60
C LYS A 185 -25.86 -12.58 -7.69
N VAL A 186 -26.60 -11.47 -7.58
CA VAL A 186 -26.50 -10.38 -8.56
C VAL A 186 -25.14 -9.67 -8.45
N LEU A 187 -24.62 -9.47 -7.23
CA LEU A 187 -23.28 -8.91 -7.03
C LEU A 187 -22.19 -9.78 -7.68
N ASP A 188 -22.20 -11.09 -7.40
CA ASP A 188 -21.26 -12.04 -8.00
C ASP A 188 -21.39 -12.10 -9.53
N ALA A 189 -22.60 -12.21 -10.06
CA ALA A 189 -22.85 -12.21 -11.50
C ALA A 189 -22.35 -10.91 -12.15
N ARG A 190 -22.64 -9.75 -11.54
CA ARG A 190 -22.19 -8.44 -12.02
C ARG A 190 -20.66 -8.33 -12.04
N MET A 191 -19.99 -8.79 -10.99
CA MET A 191 -18.53 -8.83 -10.92
C MET A 191 -17.93 -9.71 -12.03
N LYS A 192 -18.52 -10.88 -12.30
CA LYS A 192 -18.11 -11.77 -13.41
C LYS A 192 -18.31 -11.12 -14.78
N MET A 193 -19.46 -10.50 -15.02
CA MET A 193 -19.75 -9.79 -16.28
C MET A 193 -18.76 -8.64 -16.55
N LEU A 194 -18.36 -7.92 -15.51
CA LEU A 194 -17.38 -6.83 -15.65
C LEU A 194 -16.00 -7.35 -16.04
N ILE A 195 -15.56 -8.48 -15.46
CA ILE A 195 -14.31 -9.14 -15.85
C ILE A 195 -14.39 -9.65 -17.29
N GLU A 196 -15.53 -10.24 -17.71
CA GLU A 196 -15.74 -10.69 -19.09
C GLU A 196 -15.63 -9.53 -20.10
N LYS A 197 -16.08 -8.33 -19.72
CA LYS A 197 -15.89 -7.10 -20.51
C LYS A 197 -14.46 -6.54 -20.48
N GLY A 198 -13.54 -7.15 -19.73
CA GLY A 198 -12.17 -6.67 -19.53
C GLY A 198 -12.03 -5.56 -18.47
N ILE A 199 -13.10 -5.19 -17.77
CA ILE A 199 -13.10 -4.10 -16.80
C ILE A 199 -12.50 -4.59 -15.47
N GLY A 200 -11.43 -3.94 -15.03
CA GLY A 200 -10.72 -4.30 -13.79
C GLY A 200 -9.76 -5.48 -13.93
N CYS A 201 -9.52 -5.96 -15.15
CA CYS A 201 -8.53 -7.01 -15.42
C CYS A 201 -7.09 -6.51 -15.24
N GLU A 202 -6.83 -5.25 -15.57
CA GLU A 202 -5.55 -4.59 -15.35
C GLU A 202 -5.60 -3.70 -14.11
N MET A 203 -4.85 -4.10 -13.08
CA MET A 203 -4.63 -3.23 -11.93
C MET A 203 -3.38 -2.40 -12.16
N LYS A 204 -3.54 -1.07 -12.19
CA LYS A 204 -2.41 -0.14 -12.17
C LYS A 204 -1.68 -0.30 -10.84
N GLN A 205 -0.48 -0.86 -10.87
CA GLN A 205 0.33 -1.09 -9.68
C GLN A 205 1.60 -0.26 -9.77
N ALA A 206 1.97 0.38 -8.66
CA ALA A 206 3.20 1.15 -8.59
C ALA A 206 4.41 0.29 -8.99
N GLU A 207 5.31 0.85 -9.79
CA GLU A 207 6.51 0.14 -10.23
C GLU A 207 7.60 0.21 -9.15
N PRO A 208 8.45 -0.83 -9.02
CA PRO A 208 9.68 -0.71 -8.25
C PRO A 208 10.66 0.20 -8.98
N ILE A 209 11.41 1.00 -8.22
CA ILE A 209 12.60 1.71 -8.70
C ILE A 209 13.71 0.70 -9.00
N THR A 210 14.27 0.75 -10.22
CA THR A 210 15.42 -0.09 -10.61
C THR A 210 16.72 0.45 -10.04
N GLN A 211 17.79 -0.36 -10.09
CA GLN A 211 19.09 0.08 -9.60
C GLN A 211 19.65 1.24 -10.44
N GLU A 212 19.47 1.19 -11.76
CA GLU A 212 19.93 2.23 -12.69
C GLU A 212 19.19 3.56 -12.45
N GLN A 213 17.89 3.48 -12.16
CA GLN A 213 17.09 4.65 -11.80
C GLN A 213 17.56 5.26 -10.48
N GLU A 214 17.83 4.44 -9.47
CA GLU A 214 18.36 4.90 -8.17
C GLU A 214 19.76 5.52 -8.31
N GLU A 215 20.63 4.93 -9.12
CA GLU A 215 21.94 5.50 -9.46
C GLU A 215 21.81 6.85 -10.20
N SER A 216 20.84 6.98 -11.10
CA SER A 216 20.52 8.26 -11.74
C SER A 216 20.09 9.32 -10.73
N MET A 217 19.26 8.96 -9.75
CA MET A 217 18.82 9.89 -8.69
C MET A 217 19.97 10.44 -7.86
N TRP A 218 21.01 9.63 -7.62
CA TRP A 218 22.24 10.09 -6.96
C TRP A 218 23.06 11.00 -7.88
N ARG A 219 23.28 10.58 -9.13
CA ARG A 219 24.06 11.36 -10.12
C ARG A 219 23.44 12.73 -10.40
N GLU A 220 22.12 12.80 -10.51
CA GLU A 220 21.35 14.01 -10.79
C GLU A 220 21.08 14.87 -9.53
N LYS A 221 21.64 14.50 -8.38
CA LYS A 221 21.46 15.22 -7.10
C LYS A 221 19.98 15.35 -6.70
N VAL A 222 19.17 14.35 -7.05
CA VAL A 222 17.81 14.19 -6.49
C VAL A 222 17.94 13.77 -5.03
N PHE A 223 18.85 12.83 -4.79
CA PHE A 223 19.38 12.42 -3.48
C PHE A 223 20.69 13.12 -3.17
N GLY A 224 20.97 13.32 -1.88
CA GLY A 224 22.25 13.84 -1.43
C GLY A 224 22.17 14.46 -0.03
N LYS A 225 23.23 15.20 0.32
CA LYS A 225 23.42 15.88 1.62
C LYS A 225 23.84 17.33 1.49
N GLU A 226 23.67 17.90 0.30
CA GLU A 226 24.07 19.27 -0.03
C GLU A 226 23.01 20.29 0.38
N SER A 227 21.74 19.87 0.49
CA SER A 227 20.63 20.69 0.98
C SER A 227 19.73 19.89 1.93
N ALA A 228 19.03 20.60 2.82
CA ALA A 228 18.03 20.02 3.71
C ALA A 228 16.93 19.26 2.93
N GLU A 229 16.46 19.83 1.81
CA GLU A 229 15.44 19.20 0.97
C GLU A 229 15.95 17.94 0.26
N MET A 230 17.22 17.93 -0.19
CA MET A 230 17.85 16.74 -0.77
C MET A 230 17.94 15.63 0.27
N LEU A 231 18.43 15.97 1.47
CA LEU A 231 18.57 15.04 2.57
C LEU A 231 17.23 14.43 2.99
N GLN A 232 16.16 15.22 3.02
CA GLN A 232 14.82 14.72 3.33
C GLN A 232 14.30 13.72 2.30
N ARG A 233 14.52 13.96 1.01
CA ARG A 233 14.14 13.00 -0.04
C ARG A 233 14.94 11.71 0.08
N THR A 234 16.25 11.81 0.34
CA THR A 234 17.11 10.66 0.60
C THR A 234 16.63 9.87 1.81
N LEU A 235 16.41 10.52 2.95
CA LEU A 235 15.90 9.90 4.17
C LEU A 235 14.55 9.23 3.93
N PHE A 236 13.61 9.91 3.26
CA PHE A 236 12.31 9.38 2.93
C PHE A 236 12.40 8.10 2.10
N PHE A 237 13.17 8.14 1.00
CA PHE A 237 13.33 7.00 0.12
C PHE A 237 13.94 5.80 0.84
N TYR A 238 15.06 6.01 1.53
CA TYR A 238 15.77 4.92 2.21
C TYR A 238 15.05 4.43 3.46
N SER A 239 14.31 5.27 4.19
CA SER A 239 13.51 4.78 5.30
C SER A 239 12.40 3.84 4.82
N ALA A 240 11.76 4.16 3.70
CA ALA A 240 10.75 3.31 3.08
C ALA A 240 11.35 2.04 2.43
N LYS A 241 12.51 2.15 1.76
CA LYS A 241 13.17 1.03 1.08
C LYS A 241 13.86 0.06 2.08
N LEU A 242 14.62 0.55 3.04
CA LEU A 242 15.47 -0.28 3.92
C LEU A 242 14.69 -0.88 5.09
N PHE A 243 13.79 -0.10 5.70
CA PHE A 243 13.02 -0.53 6.89
C PHE A 243 11.56 -0.87 6.55
N GLY A 244 11.20 -0.82 5.26
CA GLY A 244 9.86 -1.16 4.80
C GLY A 244 8.79 -0.27 5.41
N LEU A 245 9.07 1.02 5.64
CA LEU A 245 8.06 1.96 6.11
C LEU A 245 6.98 2.20 5.04
N ARG A 246 5.76 2.51 5.47
CA ARG A 246 4.69 2.98 4.58
C ARG A 246 4.73 4.49 4.45
N ALA A 247 4.75 4.99 3.22
CA ALA A 247 5.35 6.30 2.97
C ALA A 247 4.63 7.57 3.48
N CYS A 248 3.41 7.52 4.01
CA CYS A 248 2.74 8.75 4.49
C CYS A 248 2.56 8.76 6.00
N ASP A 249 1.67 7.93 6.52
CA ASP A 249 1.32 7.96 7.94
C ASP A 249 2.52 7.57 8.81
N GLU A 250 3.23 6.49 8.46
CA GLU A 250 4.41 6.05 9.21
C GLU A 250 5.57 7.03 9.11
N HIS A 251 5.65 7.86 8.06
CA HIS A 251 6.68 8.91 7.95
C HIS A 251 6.29 10.17 8.71
N HIS A 252 5.02 10.57 8.67
CA HIS A 252 4.55 11.77 9.36
C HIS A 252 4.81 11.68 10.87
N ASP A 253 4.61 10.49 11.44
CA ASP A 253 4.77 10.26 12.88
C ASP A 253 6.18 9.77 13.27
N LEU A 254 7.07 9.60 12.29
CA LEU A 254 8.41 9.05 12.47
C LEU A 254 9.28 9.94 13.36
N GLN A 255 9.81 9.38 14.44
CA GLN A 255 10.71 10.08 15.35
C GLN A 255 12.17 9.68 15.12
N CYS A 256 13.10 10.63 15.27
CA CYS A 256 14.54 10.36 15.20
C CYS A 256 14.97 9.31 16.23
N SER A 257 14.34 9.31 17.42
CA SER A 257 14.59 8.33 18.48
C SER A 257 14.17 6.88 18.14
N GLN A 258 13.62 6.63 16.95
CA GLN A 258 13.36 5.27 16.45
C GLN A 258 14.54 4.68 15.68
N PHE A 259 15.60 5.47 15.47
CA PHE A 259 16.81 5.04 14.81
C PHE A 259 17.99 5.08 15.78
N ASP A 260 18.63 3.93 15.98
CA ASP A 260 19.88 3.82 16.72
C ASP A 260 21.01 3.48 15.76
N VAL A 261 22.13 4.20 15.88
CA VAL A 261 23.34 3.93 15.12
C VAL A 261 24.31 3.17 16.03
N GLY A 262 24.88 2.09 15.51
CA GLY A 262 25.84 1.29 16.26
C GLY A 262 26.89 0.64 15.37
N ASP A 263 27.75 -0.14 16.00
CA ASP A 263 28.74 -0.96 15.34
C ASP A 263 28.67 -2.38 15.92
N GLU A 264 28.68 -3.38 15.06
CA GLU A 264 28.71 -4.79 15.44
C GLU A 264 29.90 -5.45 14.75
N ASN A 265 30.91 -5.81 15.53
CA ASN A 265 32.14 -6.45 15.04
C ASN A 265 32.86 -5.66 13.92
N GLY A 266 32.91 -4.32 14.01
CA GLY A 266 33.51 -3.44 13.02
C GLY A 266 32.63 -3.18 11.79
N THR A 267 31.39 -3.68 11.80
CA THR A 267 30.39 -3.39 10.78
C THR A 267 29.37 -2.39 11.32
N PRO A 268 29.35 -1.14 10.80
CA PRO A 268 28.38 -0.16 11.24
C PRO A 268 26.96 -0.57 10.83
N PHE A 269 25.98 -0.23 11.66
CA PHE A 269 24.58 -0.49 11.40
C PHE A 269 23.67 0.66 11.84
N VAL A 270 22.48 0.67 11.26
CA VAL A 270 21.33 1.44 11.70
C VAL A 270 20.23 0.47 12.14
N GLN A 271 19.77 0.58 13.38
CA GLN A 271 18.66 -0.15 13.93
C GLN A 271 17.40 0.72 13.88
N PHE A 272 16.34 0.22 13.28
CA PHE A 272 15.02 0.84 13.32
C PHE A 272 14.10 0.09 14.27
N ILE A 273 13.54 0.79 15.25
CA ILE A 273 12.55 0.28 16.19
C ILE A 273 11.19 0.89 15.84
N GLY A 274 10.36 0.07 15.19
CA GLY A 274 8.98 0.42 14.86
C GLY A 274 8.12 0.55 16.10
N ARG A 275 7.18 1.48 16.05
CA ARG A 275 6.12 1.66 17.06
C ARG A 275 4.79 1.19 16.47
N GLN A 276 3.69 1.83 16.82
CA GLN A 276 2.39 1.59 16.22
C GLN A 276 2.45 1.80 14.70
N SER A 277 1.82 0.91 13.94
CA SER A 277 1.67 1.01 12.48
C SER A 277 0.31 0.49 12.05
N LYS A 278 0.00 0.59 10.76
CA LYS A 278 -1.25 0.01 10.21
C LYS A 278 -1.41 -1.48 10.51
N THR A 279 -0.32 -2.24 10.39
CA THR A 279 -0.30 -3.71 10.54
C THR A 279 0.16 -4.15 11.93
N PHE A 280 0.30 -3.21 12.85
CA PHE A 280 0.66 -3.46 14.24
C PHE A 280 0.08 -2.34 15.09
N LYS A 281 -1.16 -2.51 15.51
CA LYS A 281 -1.88 -1.55 16.36
C LYS A 281 -1.75 -1.84 17.85
N GLY A 282 -1.15 -2.98 18.21
CA GLY A 282 -1.28 -3.56 19.55
C GLY A 282 -2.69 -4.12 19.76
N GLY A 283 -3.09 -4.24 21.03
CA GLY A 283 -4.41 -4.74 21.43
C GLY A 283 -4.56 -6.26 21.38
N LEU A 284 -5.75 -6.73 21.70
CA LEU A 284 -6.06 -8.16 21.88
C LEU A 284 -5.68 -9.01 20.65
N GLY A 285 -5.94 -8.50 19.45
CA GLY A 285 -5.63 -9.20 18.19
C GLY A 285 -4.14 -9.28 17.85
N HIS A 286 -3.26 -8.60 18.59
CA HIS A 286 -1.82 -8.53 18.30
C HIS A 286 -0.94 -8.90 19.50
N MET A 287 -1.47 -9.59 20.52
CA MET A 287 -0.69 -9.96 21.71
C MET A 287 0.56 -10.80 21.38
N ASN A 288 0.47 -11.65 20.35
CA ASN A 288 1.57 -12.50 19.91
C ASN A 288 2.41 -11.89 18.77
N ILE A 289 2.21 -10.60 18.48
CA ILE A 289 2.93 -9.90 17.43
C ILE A 289 3.92 -8.94 18.06
N THR A 290 5.18 -9.00 17.61
CA THR A 290 6.20 -8.05 18.00
C THR A 290 6.22 -6.85 17.06
N ASN A 291 6.66 -5.72 17.59
CA ASN A 291 6.91 -4.55 16.79
C ASN A 291 8.05 -4.82 15.79
N LYS A 292 8.00 -4.13 14.66
CA LYS A 292 9.04 -4.25 13.64
C LYS A 292 10.37 -3.74 14.21
N ASN A 293 11.37 -4.60 14.28
CA ASN A 293 12.70 -4.24 14.73
C ASN A 293 13.74 -4.69 13.68
N ILE A 294 14.32 -3.73 12.95
CA ILE A 294 15.14 -4.02 11.77
C ILE A 294 16.54 -3.44 11.92
N LYS A 295 17.54 -4.33 11.96
CA LYS A 295 18.95 -3.94 11.84
C LYS A 295 19.33 -3.91 10.36
N HIS A 296 19.95 -2.82 9.93
CA HIS A 296 20.47 -2.66 8.58
C HIS A 296 21.95 -2.28 8.64
N TYR A 297 22.82 -3.18 8.15
CA TYR A 297 24.25 -2.97 8.11
C TYR A 297 24.61 -2.03 6.98
N CYS A 298 24.93 -0.79 7.34
CA CYS A 298 25.36 0.24 6.43
C CYS A 298 26.17 1.27 7.19
N LYS A 299 26.96 2.05 6.45
CA LYS A 299 27.49 3.29 7.02
C LYS A 299 26.29 4.22 7.27
N PRO A 300 26.12 4.78 8.48
CA PRO A 300 25.01 5.65 8.83
C PRO A 300 25.18 6.98 8.10
N VAL A 301 24.87 6.99 6.81
CA VAL A 301 24.86 8.23 6.05
C VAL A 301 23.54 8.91 6.42
N HIS A 302 23.61 10.17 6.87
CA HIS A 302 22.50 11.12 6.93
C HIS A 302 21.67 11.22 8.22
N LEU A 303 21.78 10.30 9.18
CA LEU A 303 21.02 10.39 10.45
C LEU A 303 21.57 11.47 11.38
N ASP A 304 22.89 11.67 11.41
CA ASP A 304 23.54 12.69 12.25
C ASP A 304 23.01 14.11 11.98
N ALA A 305 22.58 14.38 10.76
CA ALA A 305 22.05 15.68 10.34
C ALA A 305 20.59 15.93 10.79
N LEU A 306 19.92 14.92 11.35
CA LEU A 306 18.54 15.04 11.84
C LEU A 306 18.48 15.35 13.33
N ALA A 307 19.59 15.33 14.07
CA ALA A 307 19.60 15.35 15.54
C ALA A 307 18.78 14.20 16.17
N ASN A 308 19.22 13.66 17.31
CA ASN A 308 18.64 12.44 17.90
C ASN A 308 17.27 12.62 18.58
N ASP A 309 16.60 13.76 18.36
CA ASP A 309 15.35 14.08 19.05
C ASP A 309 14.30 14.71 18.10
N GLY A 310 13.03 14.42 18.38
CA GLY A 310 11.85 14.91 17.67
C GLY A 310 11.55 14.23 16.32
N ASN A 311 10.64 14.84 15.55
CA ASN A 311 10.16 14.31 14.26
C ASN A 311 11.26 14.30 13.20
N CYS A 312 11.40 13.20 12.45
CA CYS A 312 12.38 13.07 11.36
C CYS A 312 12.16 14.07 10.22
N TYR A 313 10.92 14.47 9.95
CA TYR A 313 10.56 15.35 8.84
C TYR A 313 10.11 16.70 9.36
N ARG A 314 11.04 17.65 9.42
CA ARG A 314 10.79 19.02 9.88
C ARG A 314 11.04 20.05 8.79
N ARG A 315 10.55 21.27 8.96
CA ARG A 315 10.72 22.33 7.98
C ARG A 315 12.21 22.61 7.71
N PRO A 316 12.69 22.50 6.46
CA PRO A 316 14.02 22.94 6.06
C PRO A 316 14.25 24.42 6.37
N LEU A 317 15.40 24.75 6.96
CA LEU A 317 15.84 26.15 7.10
C LEU A 317 16.74 26.53 5.93
N LYS A 318 16.75 27.83 5.59
CA LYS A 318 17.62 28.33 4.52
C LYS A 318 19.08 28.01 4.84
N GLY A 319 19.77 27.41 3.87
CA GLY A 319 21.18 27.09 3.97
C GLY A 319 22.00 28.37 4.14
N ILE A 320 22.88 28.39 5.13
CA ILE A 320 23.90 29.43 5.29
C ILE A 320 25.24 28.80 4.91
N PRO A 321 26.02 29.39 3.98
CA PRO A 321 27.33 28.87 3.61
C PRO A 321 28.22 28.61 4.83
N GLY A 322 28.86 27.44 4.88
CA GLY A 322 29.74 27.04 5.99
C GLY A 322 29.03 26.52 7.25
N THR A 323 27.70 26.46 7.26
CA THR A 323 26.94 25.84 8.37
C THR A 323 26.39 24.46 7.99
N PRO A 324 26.28 23.51 8.94
CA PRO A 324 25.60 22.24 8.70
C PRO A 324 24.14 22.45 8.28
N ILE A 325 23.55 21.41 7.68
CA ILE A 325 22.11 21.34 7.42
C ILE A 325 21.34 21.55 8.72
N ARG A 326 20.28 22.37 8.69
CA ARG A 326 19.42 22.64 9.85
C ARG A 326 17.95 22.54 9.49
N TYR A 327 17.17 22.15 10.48
CA TYR A 327 15.72 22.07 10.43
C TYR A 327 15.12 22.89 11.57
N GLY A 328 13.94 23.49 11.36
CA GLY A 328 13.15 24.06 12.44
C GLY A 328 12.47 22.96 13.27
N ASN A 329 11.73 23.35 14.31
CA ASN A 329 10.98 22.40 15.14
C ASN A 329 9.64 21.97 14.50
N GLN A 330 9.14 22.74 13.55
CA GLN A 330 7.84 22.49 12.93
C GLN A 330 7.89 21.23 12.04
N PRO A 331 7.03 20.22 12.28
CA PRO A 331 6.95 19.04 11.42
C PRO A 331 6.39 19.40 10.03
N LEU A 332 6.77 18.62 9.03
CA LEU A 332 6.19 18.73 7.69
C LEU A 332 4.76 18.17 7.66
N GLY A 333 3.86 18.90 7.02
CA GLY A 333 2.47 18.43 6.85
C GLY A 333 2.39 17.16 6.00
N ILE A 334 1.42 16.30 6.31
CA ILE A 334 1.23 15.00 5.64
C ILE A 334 1.09 15.10 4.11
N ASN A 335 0.46 16.16 3.59
CA ASN A 335 0.30 16.37 2.15
C ASN A 335 1.65 16.66 1.45
N LYS A 336 2.58 17.31 2.15
CA LYS A 336 3.93 17.53 1.64
C LYS A 336 4.66 16.20 1.52
N LEU A 337 4.59 15.34 2.54
CA LEU A 337 5.16 13.99 2.51
C LEU A 337 4.51 13.11 1.43
N LYS A 338 3.17 13.19 1.26
CA LYS A 338 2.45 12.50 0.18
C LYS A 338 3.04 12.82 -1.20
N SER A 339 3.48 14.07 -1.43
CA SER A 339 4.07 14.49 -2.70
C SER A 339 5.53 14.06 -2.93
N PHE A 340 6.23 13.52 -1.92
CA PHE A 340 7.68 13.29 -2.01
C PHE A 340 8.06 12.36 -3.14
N MET A 341 7.38 11.22 -3.29
CA MET A 341 7.70 10.31 -4.40
C MET A 341 7.49 10.98 -5.76
N LYS A 342 6.38 11.71 -5.93
CA LYS A 342 6.11 12.47 -7.15
C LYS A 342 7.25 13.45 -7.44
N VAL A 343 7.69 14.21 -6.44
CA VAL A 343 8.81 15.16 -6.57
C VAL A 343 10.12 14.46 -6.90
N ILE A 344 10.41 13.32 -6.27
CA ILE A 344 11.62 12.51 -6.54
C ILE A 344 11.62 12.06 -8.01
N CYS A 345 10.53 11.43 -8.46
CA CYS A 345 10.40 10.91 -9.83
C CYS A 345 10.45 12.04 -10.88
N THR A 346 9.75 13.15 -10.65
CA THR A 346 9.79 14.30 -11.56
C THR A 346 11.20 14.90 -11.66
N LYS A 347 11.92 15.02 -10.54
CA LYS A 347 13.30 15.52 -10.55
C LYS A 347 14.29 14.57 -11.24
N ALA A 348 14.00 13.27 -11.19
CA ALA A 348 14.80 12.22 -11.80
C ALA A 348 14.40 11.92 -13.27
N GLY A 349 13.47 12.70 -13.86
CA GLY A 349 12.99 12.47 -15.22
C GLY A 349 12.23 11.15 -15.43
N LEU A 350 11.70 10.53 -14.38
CA LEU A 350 11.00 9.25 -14.47
C LEU A 350 9.53 9.44 -14.85
N SER A 351 9.07 8.69 -15.85
CA SER A 351 7.73 8.81 -16.44
C SER A 351 6.75 7.68 -16.07
N SER A 352 7.22 6.56 -15.55
CA SER A 352 6.33 5.45 -15.16
C SER A 352 5.46 5.75 -13.94
N TYR A 353 4.54 4.83 -13.63
CA TYR A 353 3.66 4.96 -12.48
C TYR A 353 4.38 4.62 -11.17
N PHE A 354 4.95 5.65 -10.54
CA PHE A 354 5.56 5.57 -9.23
C PHE A 354 4.68 6.21 -8.17
N THR A 355 4.56 5.54 -7.03
CA THR A 355 3.87 6.07 -5.86
C THR A 355 4.69 5.80 -4.61
N ASN A 356 4.23 6.29 -3.48
CA ASN A 356 4.80 6.00 -2.18
C ASN A 356 4.98 4.48 -1.89
N HIS A 357 4.22 3.61 -2.56
CA HIS A 357 4.40 2.16 -2.47
C HIS A 357 5.62 1.62 -3.24
N SER A 358 6.18 2.39 -4.18
CA SER A 358 7.32 2.00 -5.01
C SER A 358 8.55 1.65 -4.18
N CYS A 359 8.87 2.38 -3.10
CA CYS A 359 10.02 2.04 -2.24
C CYS A 359 9.93 0.64 -1.62
N LYS A 360 8.76 0.29 -1.08
CA LYS A 360 8.55 -1.04 -0.48
C LYS A 360 8.55 -2.13 -1.55
N ARG A 361 8.06 -1.83 -2.76
CA ARG A 361 8.15 -2.75 -3.91
C ARG A 361 9.58 -2.94 -4.39
N THR A 362 10.39 -1.89 -4.41
CA THR A 362 11.83 -1.97 -4.67
C THR A 362 12.50 -2.90 -3.66
N CYS A 363 12.23 -2.72 -2.37
CA CYS A 363 12.74 -3.60 -1.32
C CYS A 363 12.39 -5.08 -1.58
N ALA A 364 11.10 -5.39 -1.75
CA ALA A 364 10.64 -6.76 -1.96
C ALA A 364 11.20 -7.38 -3.25
N THR A 365 11.23 -6.60 -4.34
CA THR A 365 11.71 -7.02 -5.65
C THR A 365 13.22 -7.27 -5.64
N GLN A 366 14.03 -6.37 -5.07
CA GLN A 366 15.49 -6.56 -5.02
C GLN A 366 15.86 -7.79 -4.20
N LEU A 367 15.23 -7.98 -3.03
CA LEU A 367 15.47 -9.18 -2.21
C LEU A 367 15.05 -10.46 -2.92
N TYR A 368 13.89 -10.45 -3.58
CA TYR A 368 13.40 -11.60 -4.35
C TYR A 368 14.34 -11.97 -5.50
N ASN A 369 14.77 -10.99 -6.30
CA ASN A 369 15.68 -11.21 -7.41
C ASN A 369 17.08 -11.66 -6.95
N ALA A 370 17.48 -11.28 -5.73
CA ALA A 370 18.70 -11.76 -5.09
C ALA A 370 18.57 -13.19 -4.49
N GLY A 371 17.40 -13.83 -4.60
CA GLY A 371 17.16 -15.17 -4.07
C GLY A 371 16.97 -15.23 -2.56
N VAL A 372 16.63 -14.12 -1.91
CA VAL A 372 16.35 -14.09 -0.47
C VAL A 372 15.05 -14.83 -0.17
N ASP A 373 15.05 -15.61 0.90
CA ASP A 373 13.89 -16.38 1.32
C ASP A 373 12.64 -15.52 1.58
N GLU A 374 11.46 -16.05 1.26
CA GLU A 374 10.19 -15.32 1.38
C GLU A 374 9.90 -14.88 2.82
N GLN A 375 10.30 -15.66 3.84
CA GLN A 375 10.15 -15.32 5.26
C GLN A 375 10.96 -14.06 5.60
N GLU A 376 12.21 -13.97 5.15
CA GLU A 376 13.08 -12.82 5.36
C GLU A 376 12.56 -11.56 4.64
N ILE A 377 12.03 -11.73 3.43
CA ILE A 377 11.38 -10.63 2.70
C ILE A 377 10.15 -10.13 3.48
N MET A 378 9.33 -11.05 4.00
CA MET A 378 8.16 -10.72 4.82
C MET A 378 8.56 -9.98 6.10
N ALA A 379 9.59 -10.45 6.80
CA ALA A 379 10.13 -9.82 8.00
C ALA A 379 10.61 -8.39 7.70
N ARG A 380 11.39 -8.20 6.63
CA ARG A 380 11.91 -6.89 6.21
C ARG A 380 10.80 -5.92 5.80
N THR A 381 9.83 -6.39 5.01
CA THR A 381 8.77 -5.53 4.45
C THR A 381 7.59 -5.30 5.40
N GLY A 382 7.47 -6.14 6.44
CA GLY A 382 6.40 -6.12 7.43
C GLY A 382 5.09 -6.75 6.94
N HIS A 383 5.15 -7.67 5.98
CA HIS A 383 3.97 -8.44 5.53
C HIS A 383 3.70 -9.61 6.49
N ARG A 384 2.42 -9.95 6.68
CA ARG A 384 1.98 -11.05 7.56
C ARG A 384 1.58 -12.31 6.81
N SER A 385 1.44 -12.22 5.49
CA SER A 385 1.08 -13.36 4.64
C SER A 385 1.93 -13.40 3.37
N GLN A 386 2.15 -14.61 2.88
CA GLN A 386 2.81 -14.86 1.59
C GLN A 386 2.03 -14.22 0.44
N ALA A 387 0.70 -14.36 0.45
CA ALA A 387 -0.18 -13.72 -0.54
C ALA A 387 -0.04 -12.18 -0.54
N GLY A 388 0.23 -11.57 0.62
CA GLY A 388 0.49 -10.13 0.74
C GLY A 388 1.82 -9.72 0.10
N VAL A 389 2.92 -10.40 0.45
CA VAL A 389 4.25 -10.03 -0.04
C VAL A 389 4.43 -10.32 -1.53
N ARG A 390 3.82 -11.37 -2.07
CA ARG A 390 3.92 -11.73 -3.50
C ARG A 390 3.42 -10.63 -4.42
N LYS A 391 2.44 -9.81 -3.98
CA LYS A 391 1.96 -8.64 -4.73
C LYS A 391 3.01 -7.55 -4.90
N TYR A 392 4.05 -7.52 -4.07
CA TYR A 392 5.14 -6.55 -4.09
C TYR A 392 6.38 -7.03 -4.84
N LYS A 393 6.50 -8.34 -5.09
CA LYS A 393 7.60 -8.93 -5.85
C LYS A 393 7.37 -8.75 -7.35
N ARG A 394 8.41 -8.39 -8.08
CA ARG A 394 8.42 -8.38 -9.55
C ARG A 394 9.52 -9.30 -10.05
N THR A 395 9.16 -10.13 -11.02
CA THR A 395 10.11 -10.93 -11.78
C THR A 395 10.98 -9.99 -12.62
N SER A 396 12.30 -10.18 -12.59
CA SER A 396 13.21 -9.43 -13.43
C SER A 396 13.10 -9.86 -14.89
N ALA A 397 13.56 -9.01 -15.82
CA ALA A 397 13.57 -9.33 -17.25
C ALA A 397 14.41 -10.59 -17.54
N GLU A 398 15.47 -10.83 -16.77
CA GLU A 398 16.35 -11.98 -16.90
C GLU A 398 15.65 -13.28 -16.50
N ILE A 399 14.89 -13.27 -15.40
CA ILE A 399 14.11 -14.43 -14.97
C ILE A 399 13.01 -14.71 -16.01
N SER A 400 12.29 -13.67 -16.45
CA SER A 400 11.27 -13.82 -17.49
C SER A 400 11.86 -14.39 -18.80
N ALA A 401 12.99 -13.87 -19.27
CA ALA A 401 13.67 -14.38 -20.47
C ALA A 401 14.14 -15.83 -20.30
N THR A 402 14.55 -16.22 -19.08
CA THR A 402 14.93 -17.59 -18.78
C THR A 402 13.72 -18.52 -18.80
N VAL A 403 12.60 -18.11 -18.21
CA VAL A 403 11.33 -18.86 -18.30
C VAL A 403 10.90 -19.02 -19.76
N SER A 404 10.94 -17.94 -20.55
CA SER A 404 10.63 -18.01 -21.98
C SER A 404 11.52 -19.02 -22.70
N ARG A 405 12.84 -18.96 -22.51
CA ARG A 405 13.80 -19.88 -23.15
C ARG A 405 13.57 -21.35 -22.77
N ILE A 406 13.15 -21.62 -21.54
CA ILE A 406 12.82 -22.98 -21.08
C ILE A 406 11.54 -23.49 -21.74
N LEU A 407 10.59 -22.60 -22.02
CA LEU A 407 9.29 -22.92 -22.62
C LEU A 407 9.31 -22.87 -24.15
N ASP A 408 10.35 -22.30 -24.75
CA ASP A 408 10.52 -22.28 -26.20
C ASP A 408 10.48 -23.72 -26.76
N PRO A 409 9.84 -23.94 -27.92
CA PRO A 409 9.78 -25.26 -28.51
C PRO A 409 11.20 -25.80 -28.75
N PRO A 410 11.43 -27.11 -28.56
CA PRO A 410 12.72 -27.71 -28.86
C PRO A 410 13.05 -27.43 -30.34
N CYS A 411 14.16 -26.74 -30.58
CA CYS A 411 14.56 -26.36 -31.91
C CYS A 411 14.78 -27.62 -32.75
N SER A 412 13.95 -27.84 -33.78
CA SER A 412 14.18 -28.89 -34.77
C SER A 412 15.26 -28.42 -35.75
N SER A 413 16.49 -28.31 -35.28
CA SER A 413 17.66 -28.23 -36.15
C SER A 413 18.50 -29.48 -35.92
N SER A 414 18.12 -30.55 -36.61
CA SER A 414 19.07 -31.51 -37.11
C SER A 414 20.02 -30.80 -38.08
N SER A 415 21.09 -30.24 -37.52
CA SER A 415 22.36 -30.03 -38.21
C SER A 415 23.46 -30.33 -37.20
N ILE A 416 23.80 -31.62 -37.12
CA ILE A 416 25.14 -32.09 -36.75
C ILE A 416 26.08 -31.52 -37.85
N GLU A 417 27.31 -31.03 -37.68
CA GLU A 417 28.46 -31.22 -36.79
C GLU A 417 29.22 -29.83 -36.76
N ASP A 418 29.98 -29.42 -35.76
CA ASP A 418 31.22 -30.10 -35.38
C ASP A 418 31.66 -29.89 -33.92
N SER A 419 32.19 -30.99 -33.43
CA SER A 419 32.75 -31.33 -32.13
C SER A 419 33.97 -30.50 -31.74
N ALA A 420 34.09 -30.14 -30.45
CA ALA A 420 35.23 -30.55 -29.61
C ALA A 420 35.06 -30.01 -28.17
N GLU A 421 34.68 -30.91 -27.26
CA GLU A 421 34.93 -30.77 -25.83
C GLU A 421 36.42 -30.92 -25.54
N SER A 422 36.98 -30.03 -24.72
CA SER A 422 37.80 -30.43 -23.58
C SER A 422 38.03 -29.25 -22.64
N SER A 423 37.53 -29.43 -21.43
CA SER A 423 37.91 -28.75 -20.19
C SER A 423 39.41 -28.49 -20.02
N VAL A 424 39.77 -27.36 -19.38
CA VAL A 424 40.64 -27.22 -18.18
C VAL A 424 40.96 -25.72 -17.99
N ALA A 425 40.70 -25.18 -16.79
CA ALA A 425 41.29 -23.93 -16.28
C ALA A 425 42.50 -24.27 -15.38
N PRO A 426 43.37 -23.34 -14.87
CA PRO A 426 43.51 -21.88 -15.10
C PRO A 426 44.99 -21.39 -15.26
N GLN A 427 45.17 -20.08 -15.54
CA GLN A 427 46.23 -19.13 -15.06
C GLN A 427 47.14 -18.39 -16.08
N LYS A 428 47.07 -17.05 -15.95
CA LYS A 428 48.12 -15.97 -15.89
C LYS A 428 49.16 -15.75 -17.01
N LYS A 429 49.15 -14.46 -17.45
CA LYS A 429 50.27 -13.61 -17.97
C LYS A 429 50.80 -14.03 -19.36
N LEU A 430 51.20 -13.17 -20.29
CA LEU A 430 51.86 -11.86 -20.24
C LEU A 430 51.71 -11.17 -21.63
N ARG A 431 51.95 -9.85 -21.65
CA ARG A 431 51.97 -8.84 -22.74
C ARG A 431 52.63 -9.24 -24.07
N THR A 432 52.20 -8.59 -25.17
CA THR A 432 52.93 -7.57 -26.01
C THR A 432 52.01 -7.14 -27.18
N ASP A 433 51.66 -5.85 -27.34
CA ASP A 433 52.17 -4.87 -28.34
C ASP A 433 51.93 -5.31 -29.81
N GLY A 434 51.40 -4.54 -30.77
CA GLY A 434 50.95 -3.14 -30.92
C GLY A 434 50.54 -2.88 -32.41
N MET A 435 50.10 -1.64 -32.71
CA MET A 435 49.81 -0.99 -34.02
C MET A 435 48.48 -1.36 -34.74
N GLU A 436 47.48 -0.46 -34.86
CA GLU A 436 47.30 0.70 -35.80
C GLU A 436 47.36 0.25 -37.28
N GLU A 437 46.41 0.51 -38.20
CA GLU A 437 45.54 1.65 -38.58
C GLU A 437 44.21 1.08 -39.18
N ASP A 438 43.00 1.63 -39.00
CA ASP A 438 42.38 2.89 -39.49
C ASP A 438 41.75 2.82 -40.90
N ILE A 439 40.61 3.53 -41.05
CA ILE A 439 39.95 4.03 -42.29
C ILE A 439 38.65 3.34 -42.83
N SER A 440 37.55 4.07 -42.59
CA SER A 440 36.43 4.45 -43.50
C SER A 440 35.12 3.66 -43.57
N ASP A 441 34.08 4.33 -43.04
CA ASP A 441 32.87 4.77 -43.74
C ASP A 441 32.35 3.94 -44.92
N LYS A 442 31.22 3.25 -44.73
CA LYS A 442 30.07 3.33 -45.66
C LYS A 442 28.73 3.21 -44.92
N ARG A 443 28.00 4.32 -44.96
CA ARG A 443 26.56 4.45 -44.75
C ARG A 443 25.82 3.61 -45.81
N CYS A 444 24.88 2.76 -45.39
CA CYS A 444 23.72 2.42 -46.21
C CYS A 444 22.56 1.97 -45.31
N GLU A 445 21.43 2.63 -45.51
CA GLU A 445 20.11 2.32 -44.97
C GLU A 445 19.66 0.95 -45.52
N ASN A 446 19.08 0.11 -44.66
CA ASN A 446 17.87 -0.62 -45.04
C ASN A 446 17.19 -1.26 -43.81
N SER A 447 15.95 -0.82 -43.63
CA SER A 447 14.85 -1.52 -42.98
C SER A 447 14.83 -3.01 -43.29
N ASN A 448 14.70 -3.85 -42.26
CA ASN A 448 14.03 -5.14 -42.43
C ASN A 448 13.34 -5.58 -41.13
N SER A 449 12.02 -5.50 -41.15
CA SER A 449 11.09 -6.13 -40.23
C SER A 449 11.15 -7.65 -40.39
N GLY A 450 11.82 -8.35 -39.47
CA GLY A 450 11.80 -9.80 -39.40
C GLY A 450 10.54 -10.31 -38.70
N GLN A 451 9.57 -10.80 -39.47
CA GLN A 451 8.38 -11.49 -38.98
C GLN A 451 8.76 -12.85 -38.36
N ILE A 452 8.42 -13.08 -37.08
CA ILE A 452 8.74 -14.31 -36.30
C ILE A 452 7.56 -15.31 -36.30
N PHE A 453 6.78 -15.39 -37.39
CA PHE A 453 5.70 -16.39 -37.49
C PHE A 453 5.64 -16.96 -38.90
N HIS A 454 6.51 -17.92 -39.20
CA HIS A 454 6.29 -18.79 -40.35
C HIS A 454 5.24 -19.85 -39.95
N GLY A 455 4.05 -19.79 -40.56
CA GLY A 455 3.10 -20.91 -40.59
C GLY A 455 1.80 -20.79 -39.78
N CYS A 456 1.51 -19.66 -39.12
CA CYS A 456 0.23 -19.47 -38.43
C CYS A 456 -0.74 -18.63 -39.28
N ASN A 457 -1.65 -19.29 -39.99
CA ASN A 457 -2.81 -18.61 -40.59
C ASN A 457 -3.85 -18.33 -39.48
N VAL A 458 -3.82 -17.11 -38.92
CA VAL A 458 -4.86 -16.62 -38.02
C VAL A 458 -5.90 -15.87 -38.86
N TYR A 459 -7.06 -16.50 -39.09
CA TYR A 459 -8.19 -15.85 -39.73
C TYR A 459 -9.01 -15.11 -38.66
N PHE A 460 -9.04 -13.79 -38.72
CA PHE A 460 -10.04 -12.99 -38.01
C PHE A 460 -11.26 -12.86 -38.93
N HIS A 461 -12.38 -13.48 -38.53
CA HIS A 461 -13.67 -13.14 -39.13
C HIS A 461 -14.14 -11.81 -38.52
N ALA A 462 -14.42 -10.85 -39.41
CA ALA A 462 -14.94 -9.52 -39.09
C ALA A 462 -16.39 -9.58 -38.57
#